data_AF-A0A2G2HLP1-F1
#
_entry.id   AF-A0A2G2HLP1-F1
#
_cell.length_a   1.000
_cell.length_b   1.000
_cell.length_c   1.000
_cell.angle_alpha   90.00
_cell.angle_beta   90.00
_cell.angle_gamma   90.00
#
_symmetry.space_group_name_H-M   'P 1'
#
loop_
_entity.id
_entity.type
_entity.pdbx_description
1 polymer ?
#
loop_
_entity_poly.entity_id
_entity_poly.type
_entity_poly.pdbx_seq_one_letter_code
_entity_poly.pdbx_strand_id
1 'polypeptide(L)'
;MKEALYELEKYINTRDGLPDLVQCALIHAQFETIHPFWDGNGRLGRMLITLLLCEREVLELPVLYLSLYFKSNREEYYQRLQNVRDRGQWEEWVIFFLRGITVTSRSALNAAKEIRALRERMVSESKAITKSPSAVAFGEFLFQRSYITANLVSNNLGVSPPTANNLIDAYVDAGYLVQANSGRRNRVFAFKPYLDILHECADDLTEVLGEQDHLATNS
;
A
#
# COMPACT_ATOMS: atom_id res chain seq x y z
N MET A 1 2.46 -9.91 -31.88
CA MET A 1 2.65 -10.08 -30.42
C MET A 1 4.12 -10.14 -30.02
N LYS A 2 4.91 -11.14 -30.46
CA LYS A 2 6.35 -11.23 -30.09
C LYS A 2 7.15 -9.97 -30.43
N GLU A 3 6.94 -9.42 -31.63
CA GLU A 3 7.54 -8.17 -32.06
C GLU A 3 7.13 -6.99 -31.17
N ALA A 4 5.84 -6.86 -30.82
CA ALA A 4 5.37 -5.80 -29.93
C ALA A 4 5.97 -5.88 -28.51
N LEU A 5 6.16 -7.09 -27.98
CA LEU A 5 6.86 -7.30 -26.70
C LEU A 5 8.33 -6.94 -26.79
N TYR A 6 8.99 -7.32 -27.89
CA TYR A 6 10.39 -6.99 -28.13
C TYR A 6 10.61 -5.47 -28.23
N GLU A 7 9.73 -4.76 -28.93
CA GLU A 7 9.78 -3.29 -29.00
C GLU A 7 9.44 -2.64 -27.66
N LEU A 8 8.50 -3.20 -26.88
CA LEU A 8 8.22 -2.75 -25.52
C LEU A 8 9.44 -2.94 -24.60
N GLU A 9 10.11 -4.09 -24.67
CA GLU A 9 11.33 -4.37 -23.91
C GLU A 9 12.44 -3.37 -24.24
N LYS A 10 12.68 -3.08 -25.53
CA LYS A 10 13.63 -2.04 -25.94
C LYS A 10 13.27 -0.68 -25.36
N TYR A 11 11.99 -0.32 -25.42
CA TYR A 11 11.51 0.96 -24.91
C TYR A 11 11.67 1.07 -23.39
N ILE A 12 11.40 0.00 -22.64
CA ILE A 12 11.65 -0.10 -21.19
C ILE A 12 13.11 0.18 -20.85
N ASN A 13 14.05 -0.16 -21.73
CA ASN A 13 15.48 0.07 -21.50
C ASN A 13 15.99 1.44 -21.97
N THR A 14 15.14 2.27 -22.60
CA THR A 14 15.51 3.62 -23.04
C THR A 14 15.45 4.61 -21.86
N ARG A 15 16.46 5.49 -21.72
CA ARG A 15 16.63 6.38 -20.54
C ARG A 15 16.60 7.89 -20.84
N ASP A 16 16.54 8.29 -22.11
CA ASP A 16 16.96 9.62 -22.57
C ASP A 16 15.86 10.43 -23.29
N GLY A 17 14.59 10.01 -23.21
CA GLY A 17 13.51 10.64 -23.99
C GLY A 17 12.41 11.35 -23.18
N LEU A 18 12.04 10.84 -22.01
CA LEU A 18 10.88 11.31 -21.23
C LEU A 18 11.13 11.13 -19.72
N PRO A 19 10.46 11.90 -18.85
CA PRO A 19 10.48 11.65 -17.41
C PRO A 19 10.01 10.24 -17.07
N ASP A 20 10.63 9.60 -16.06
CA ASP A 20 10.38 8.18 -15.73
C ASP A 20 8.90 7.88 -15.46
N LEU A 21 8.17 8.78 -14.80
CA LEU A 21 6.73 8.60 -14.53
C LEU A 21 5.90 8.59 -15.81
N VAL A 22 6.26 9.42 -16.80
CA VAL A 22 5.59 9.46 -18.10
C VAL A 22 5.91 8.17 -18.84
N GLN A 23 7.18 7.77 -18.88
CA GLN A 23 7.60 6.53 -19.53
C GLN A 23 6.89 5.31 -18.91
N CYS A 24 6.77 5.26 -17.58
CA CYS A 24 6.05 4.21 -16.86
C CYS A 24 4.57 4.16 -17.24
N ALA A 25 3.90 5.31 -17.38
CA ALA A 25 2.52 5.39 -17.84
C ALA A 25 2.37 4.80 -19.25
N LEU A 26 3.27 5.13 -20.17
CA LEU A 26 3.27 4.62 -21.54
C LEU A 26 3.52 3.11 -21.59
N ILE A 27 4.51 2.63 -20.83
CA ILE A 27 4.84 1.20 -20.71
C ILE A 27 3.64 0.42 -20.19
N HIS A 28 2.96 0.93 -19.15
CA HIS A 28 1.78 0.27 -18.59
C HIS A 28 0.64 0.16 -19.61
N ALA A 29 0.29 1.25 -20.30
CA ALA A 29 -0.75 1.23 -21.33
C ALA A 29 -0.39 0.30 -22.50
N GLN A 30 0.89 0.27 -22.91
CA GLN A 30 1.35 -0.61 -23.97
C GLN A 30 1.30 -2.08 -23.55
N PHE A 31 1.71 -2.42 -22.32
CA PHE A 31 1.62 -3.79 -21.80
C PHE A 31 0.17 -4.28 -21.75
N GLU A 32 -0.76 -3.47 -21.23
CA GLU A 32 -2.20 -3.78 -21.18
C GLU A 32 -2.81 -3.94 -22.58
N THR A 33 -2.27 -3.23 -23.58
CA THR A 33 -2.71 -3.30 -24.98
C THR A 33 -2.17 -4.54 -25.70
N ILE A 34 -0.91 -4.92 -25.47
CA ILE A 34 -0.33 -6.14 -26.04
C ILE A 34 -1.03 -7.39 -25.49
N HIS A 35 -1.40 -7.35 -24.20
CA HIS A 35 -2.12 -8.41 -23.51
C HIS A 35 -1.51 -9.82 -23.72
N PRO A 36 -0.23 -10.02 -23.34
CA PRO A 36 0.57 -11.16 -23.81
C PRO A 36 0.22 -12.53 -23.19
N PHE A 37 -0.47 -12.55 -22.05
CA PHE A 37 -0.81 -13.79 -21.34
C PHE A 37 -2.30 -14.12 -21.49
N TRP A 38 -2.67 -15.38 -21.19
CA TRP A 38 -4.06 -15.82 -21.24
C TRP A 38 -4.90 -15.32 -20.05
N ASP A 39 -4.27 -15.17 -18.88
CA ASP A 39 -4.84 -14.54 -17.68
C ASP A 39 -3.72 -13.81 -16.92
N GLY A 40 -4.09 -12.89 -16.04
CA GLY A 40 -3.17 -12.22 -15.12
C GLY A 40 -2.53 -10.95 -15.67
N ASN A 41 -2.80 -10.56 -16.92
CA ASN A 41 -2.23 -9.35 -17.53
C ASN A 41 -2.43 -8.12 -16.65
N GLY A 42 -3.67 -7.85 -16.20
CA GLY A 42 -3.91 -6.69 -15.34
C GLY A 42 -3.12 -6.71 -14.02
N ARG A 43 -2.91 -7.88 -13.42
CA ARG A 43 -2.11 -8.00 -12.18
C ARG A 43 -0.64 -7.74 -12.46
N LEU A 44 -0.11 -8.32 -13.53
CA LEU A 44 1.28 -8.16 -13.92
C LEU A 44 1.58 -6.74 -14.43
N GLY A 45 0.68 -6.15 -15.20
CA GLY A 45 0.80 -4.79 -15.71
C GLY A 45 0.84 -3.77 -14.58
N ARG A 46 0.03 -3.95 -13.52
CA ARG A 46 0.08 -3.11 -12.33
C ARG A 46 1.32 -3.36 -11.47
N MET A 47 1.75 -4.61 -11.32
CA MET A 47 2.99 -4.95 -10.62
C MET A 47 4.22 -4.33 -11.31
N LEU A 48 4.22 -4.31 -12.64
CA LEU A 48 5.30 -3.75 -13.45
C LEU A 48 5.51 -2.26 -13.15
N ILE A 49 4.46 -1.50 -12.82
CA ILE A 49 4.58 -0.09 -12.45
C ILE A 49 5.53 0.09 -11.27
N THR A 50 5.23 -0.58 -10.15
CA THR A 50 6.04 -0.46 -8.93
C THR A 50 7.47 -0.98 -9.17
N LEU A 51 7.62 -2.06 -9.93
CA LEU A 51 8.95 -2.59 -10.28
C LEU A 51 9.77 -1.60 -11.09
N LEU A 52 9.17 -0.96 -12.11
CA LEU A 52 9.84 0.06 -12.92
C LEU A 52 10.22 1.26 -12.08
N LEU A 53 9.33 1.75 -11.22
CA LEU A 53 9.65 2.90 -10.36
C LEU A 53 10.80 2.59 -9.39
N CYS A 54 10.90 1.35 -8.88
CA CYS A 54 12.05 0.93 -8.10
C CYS A 54 13.32 0.78 -8.93
N GLU A 55 13.22 0.18 -10.11
CA GLU A 55 14.35 0.00 -11.03
C GLU A 55 14.92 1.34 -11.54
N ARG A 56 14.07 2.37 -11.64
CA ARG A 56 14.44 3.75 -11.98
C ARG A 56 14.86 4.60 -10.79
N GLU A 57 14.96 4.02 -9.60
CA GLU A 57 15.31 4.74 -8.35
C GLU A 57 14.34 5.89 -8.00
N VAL A 58 13.14 5.91 -8.59
CA VAL A 58 12.06 6.84 -8.20
C VAL A 58 11.48 6.42 -6.84
N LEU A 59 11.49 5.12 -6.55
CA LEU A 59 11.08 4.55 -5.28
C LEU A 59 12.17 3.64 -4.71
N GLU A 60 12.64 3.90 -3.49
CA GLU A 60 13.58 2.98 -2.82
C GLU A 60 12.94 1.64 -2.45
N LEU A 61 11.63 1.64 -2.16
CA LEU A 61 10.86 0.47 -1.76
C LEU A 61 9.52 0.44 -2.49
N PRO A 62 8.92 -0.75 -2.71
CA PRO A 62 7.67 -0.91 -3.45
C PRO A 62 6.43 -0.54 -2.62
N VAL A 63 6.39 0.68 -2.08
CA VAL A 63 5.38 1.15 -1.11
C VAL A 63 4.21 1.90 -1.75
N LEU A 64 4.29 2.22 -3.04
CA LEU A 64 3.26 2.97 -3.75
C LEU A 64 2.15 2.04 -4.28
N TYR A 65 0.91 2.27 -3.85
CA TYR A 65 -0.22 1.38 -4.16
C TYR A 65 -1.16 1.93 -5.25
N LEU A 66 -0.62 2.20 -6.45
CA LEU A 66 -1.37 2.74 -7.60
C LEU A 66 -2.55 1.85 -8.04
N SER A 67 -2.48 0.55 -7.76
CA SER A 67 -3.56 -0.39 -8.05
C SER A 67 -4.89 0.01 -7.41
N LEU A 68 -4.87 0.62 -6.23
CA LEU A 68 -6.09 1.04 -5.54
C LEU A 68 -6.76 2.21 -6.27
N TYR A 69 -5.97 3.19 -6.72
CA TYR A 69 -6.48 4.29 -7.54
C TYR A 69 -7.16 3.78 -8.82
N PHE A 70 -6.55 2.82 -9.54
CA PHE A 70 -7.19 2.23 -10.72
C PHE A 70 -8.44 1.41 -10.38
N LYS A 71 -8.44 0.72 -9.24
CA LYS A 71 -9.61 -0.07 -8.80
C LYS A 71 -10.80 0.84 -8.50
N SER A 72 -10.55 1.97 -7.85
CA SER A 72 -11.58 2.93 -7.49
C SER A 72 -12.08 3.73 -8.70
N ASN A 73 -11.19 4.06 -9.65
CA ASN A 73 -11.55 4.72 -10.92
C ASN A 73 -11.65 3.72 -12.07
N ARG A 74 -12.28 2.56 -11.85
CA ARG A 74 -12.21 1.42 -12.78
C ARG A 74 -12.74 1.77 -14.17
N GLU A 75 -13.88 2.45 -14.25
CA GLU A 75 -14.51 2.82 -15.52
C GLU A 75 -13.64 3.80 -16.30
N GLU A 76 -13.17 4.86 -15.64
CA GLU A 76 -12.25 5.82 -16.27
C GLU A 76 -10.94 5.14 -16.71
N TYR A 77 -10.33 4.30 -15.87
CA TYR A 77 -9.11 3.57 -16.21
C TYR A 77 -9.25 2.79 -17.53
N TYR A 78 -10.33 2.01 -17.67
CA TYR A 78 -10.57 1.25 -18.91
C TYR A 78 -10.91 2.17 -20.09
N GLN A 79 -11.69 3.22 -19.86
CA GLN A 79 -12.05 4.18 -20.90
C GLN A 79 -10.82 4.92 -21.44
N ARG A 80 -9.92 5.37 -20.58
CA ARG A 80 -8.67 6.07 -20.97
C ARG A 80 -7.75 5.14 -21.76
N LEU A 81 -7.58 3.89 -21.32
CA LEU A 81 -6.82 2.88 -22.09
C LEU A 81 -7.46 2.60 -23.45
N GLN A 82 -8.79 2.53 -23.52
CA GLN A 82 -9.48 2.31 -24.79
C GLN A 82 -9.33 3.50 -25.74
N ASN A 83 -9.41 4.73 -25.22
CA ASN A 83 -9.20 5.94 -26.00
C ASN A 83 -7.77 6.06 -26.55
N VAL A 84 -6.78 5.57 -25.82
CA VAL A 84 -5.40 5.46 -26.34
C VAL A 84 -5.36 4.55 -27.57
N ARG A 85 -6.03 3.39 -27.54
CA ARG A 85 -6.07 2.42 -28.64
C ARG A 85 -6.82 2.94 -29.86
N ASP A 86 -8.00 3.52 -29.62
CA ASP A 86 -8.92 3.87 -30.71
C ASP A 86 -8.62 5.24 -31.31
N ARG A 87 -8.06 6.16 -30.52
CA ARG A 87 -7.95 7.59 -30.85
C ARG A 87 -6.58 8.20 -30.58
N GLY A 88 -5.63 7.44 -30.03
CA GLY A 88 -4.29 7.96 -29.70
C GLY A 88 -4.28 9.01 -28.60
N GLN A 89 -5.27 9.02 -27.70
CA GLN A 89 -5.40 10.03 -26.63
C GLN A 89 -4.42 9.79 -25.46
N TRP A 90 -3.12 9.88 -25.74
CA TRP A 90 -2.05 9.63 -24.77
C TRP A 90 -1.98 10.66 -23.66
N GLU A 91 -2.22 11.93 -23.97
CA GLU A 91 -2.12 13.03 -23.01
C GLU A 91 -3.08 12.81 -21.82
N GLU A 92 -4.34 12.54 -22.10
CA GLU A 92 -5.37 12.25 -21.11
C GLU A 92 -5.04 11.02 -20.23
N TRP A 93 -4.46 9.99 -20.85
CA TRP A 93 -3.99 8.81 -20.11
C TRP A 93 -2.85 9.14 -19.15
N VAL A 94 -1.85 9.88 -19.62
CA VAL A 94 -0.70 10.29 -18.80
C VAL A 94 -1.15 11.19 -17.66
N ILE A 95 -2.06 12.14 -17.90
CA ILE A 95 -2.65 13.00 -16.86
C ILE A 95 -3.36 12.16 -15.80
N PHE A 96 -4.22 11.21 -16.20
CA PHE A 96 -4.91 10.30 -15.29
C PHE A 96 -3.93 9.47 -14.45
N PHE A 97 -2.90 8.92 -15.09
CA PHE A 97 -1.87 8.13 -14.41
C PHE A 97 -1.10 8.95 -13.37
N LEU A 98 -0.63 10.15 -13.75
CA LEU A 98 0.13 11.05 -12.86
C LEU A 98 -0.73 11.57 -11.71
N ARG A 99 -2.04 11.76 -11.92
CA ARG A 99 -2.98 12.05 -10.84
C ARG A 99 -3.04 10.90 -9.85
N GLY A 100 -3.12 9.66 -10.34
CA GLY A 100 -3.05 8.47 -9.50
C GLY A 100 -1.77 8.38 -8.67
N ILE A 101 -0.60 8.66 -9.28
CA ILE A 101 0.68 8.73 -8.57
C ILE A 101 0.63 9.79 -7.46
N THR A 102 0.09 10.97 -7.76
CA THR A 102 0.02 12.08 -6.81
C THR A 102 -0.87 11.73 -5.62
N VAL A 103 -2.07 11.19 -5.88
CA VAL A 103 -3.04 10.81 -4.85
C VAL A 103 -2.47 9.71 -3.95
N THR A 104 -1.90 8.67 -4.56
CA THR A 104 -1.33 7.53 -3.82
C THR A 104 -0.07 7.89 -3.04
N SER A 105 0.78 8.78 -3.57
CA SER A 105 1.95 9.26 -2.84
C SER A 105 1.56 10.12 -1.64
N ARG A 106 0.53 10.96 -1.75
CA ARG A 106 0.04 11.78 -0.63
C ARG A 106 -0.55 10.92 0.48
N SER A 107 -1.39 9.95 0.14
CA SER A 107 -1.96 9.01 1.11
C SER A 107 -0.86 8.21 1.82
N ALA A 108 0.10 7.65 1.08
CA ALA A 108 1.24 6.93 1.67
C ALA A 108 2.08 7.82 2.62
N LEU A 109 2.31 9.09 2.26
CA LEU A 109 3.02 10.04 3.12
C LEU A 109 2.25 10.35 4.41
N ASN A 110 0.92 10.50 4.33
CA ASN A 110 0.08 10.75 5.50
C ASN A 110 0.10 9.54 6.44
N ALA A 111 -0.13 8.34 5.92
CA ALA A 111 -0.04 7.09 6.70
C ALA A 111 1.33 6.94 7.38
N ALA A 112 2.42 7.24 6.67
CA ALA A 112 3.77 7.18 7.26
C ALA A 112 3.96 8.16 8.43
N LYS A 113 3.40 9.39 8.33
CA LYS A 113 3.44 10.38 9.42
C LYS A 113 2.65 9.91 10.63
N GLU A 114 1.46 9.35 10.41
CA GLU A 114 0.60 8.85 11.48
C GLU A 114 1.19 7.62 12.17
N ILE A 115 1.76 6.68 11.41
CA ILE A 115 2.48 5.53 11.95
C ILE A 115 3.66 6.00 12.82
N ARG A 116 4.41 7.00 12.38
CA ARG A 116 5.51 7.57 13.17
C ARG A 116 5.00 8.19 14.47
N ALA A 117 3.94 8.99 14.42
CA ALA A 117 3.34 9.60 15.60
C ALA A 117 2.77 8.55 16.58
N LEU A 118 2.14 7.49 16.05
CA LEU A 118 1.67 6.35 16.83
C LEU A 118 2.84 5.64 17.53
N ARG A 119 3.97 5.46 16.83
CA ARG A 119 5.16 4.84 17.40
C ARG A 119 5.76 5.65 18.53
N GLU A 120 5.95 6.95 18.33
CA GLU A 120 6.49 7.86 19.35
C GLU A 120 5.62 7.86 20.62
N ARG A 121 4.31 7.97 20.45
CA ARG A 121 3.33 7.92 21.56
C ARG A 121 3.37 6.57 22.28
N MET A 122 3.37 5.46 21.54
CA MET A 122 3.36 4.14 22.19
C MET A 122 4.66 3.89 22.96
N VAL A 123 5.83 4.29 22.44
CA VAL A 123 7.11 4.15 23.14
C VAL A 123 7.13 4.98 24.43
N SER A 124 6.57 6.19 24.43
CA SER A 124 6.51 7.03 25.63
C SER A 124 5.53 6.47 26.68
N GLU A 125 4.40 5.91 26.24
CA GLU A 125 3.36 5.35 27.11
C GLU A 125 3.67 3.91 27.59
N SER A 126 4.57 3.18 26.91
CA SER A 126 4.85 1.75 27.17
C SER A 126 5.14 1.43 28.64
N LYS A 127 5.89 2.30 29.34
CA LYS A 127 6.21 2.12 30.77
C LYS A 127 5.03 2.41 31.72
N ALA A 128 4.07 3.22 31.28
CA ALA A 128 2.84 3.48 32.01
C ALA A 128 1.82 2.35 31.81
N ILE A 129 1.80 1.72 30.63
CA ILE A 129 0.93 0.59 30.32
C ILE A 129 1.26 -0.63 31.19
N THR A 130 2.55 -0.94 31.39
CA THR A 130 2.97 -2.11 32.16
C THR A 130 4.35 -1.96 32.77
N LYS A 131 4.55 -2.60 33.92
CA LYS A 131 5.85 -2.67 34.63
C LYS A 131 6.82 -3.69 34.03
N SER A 132 6.41 -4.40 32.98
CA SER A 132 7.27 -5.39 32.32
C SER A 132 8.53 -4.73 31.74
N PRO A 133 9.74 -5.27 31.99
CA PRO A 133 10.97 -4.79 31.36
C PRO A 133 10.92 -4.82 29.82
N SER A 134 10.09 -5.69 29.26
CA SER A 134 9.92 -5.87 27.81
C SER A 134 8.85 -4.96 27.20
N ALA A 135 8.27 -4.01 27.93
CA ALA A 135 7.17 -3.17 27.45
C ALA A 135 7.52 -2.44 26.14
N VAL A 136 8.65 -1.71 26.13
CA VAL A 136 9.10 -0.96 24.94
C VAL A 136 9.41 -1.90 23.77
N ALA A 137 10.11 -3.01 24.05
CA ALA A 137 10.43 -4.00 23.02
C ALA A 137 9.17 -4.65 22.42
N PHE A 138 8.13 -4.86 23.23
CA PHE A 138 6.85 -5.37 22.77
C PHE A 138 6.11 -4.36 21.89
N GLY A 139 6.03 -3.09 22.31
CA GLY A 139 5.47 -2.03 21.47
C GLY A 139 6.17 -1.92 20.11
N GLU A 140 7.51 -1.93 20.11
CA GLU A 140 8.30 -1.93 18.87
C GLU A 140 8.02 -3.16 17.99
N PHE A 141 7.81 -4.33 18.60
CA PHE A 141 7.48 -5.56 17.88
C PHE A 141 6.12 -5.50 17.17
N LEU A 142 5.14 -4.76 17.71
CA LEU A 142 3.81 -4.61 17.10
C LEU A 142 3.87 -3.94 15.71
N PHE A 143 4.83 -3.06 15.46
CA PHE A 143 5.03 -2.45 14.12
C PHE A 143 5.65 -3.42 13.11
N GLN A 144 6.29 -4.49 13.57
CA GLN A 144 6.83 -5.54 12.70
C GLN A 144 5.79 -6.62 12.42
N ARG A 145 4.86 -6.82 13.37
CA ARG A 145 3.79 -7.84 13.32
C ARG A 145 2.48 -7.24 13.83
N SER A 146 1.60 -6.88 12.90
CA SER A 146 0.27 -6.33 13.21
C SER A 146 -0.73 -7.38 13.74
N TYR A 147 -0.41 -8.67 13.58
CA TYR A 147 -1.14 -9.78 14.17
C TYR A 147 -0.19 -10.64 15.01
N ILE A 148 -0.57 -10.90 16.25
CA ILE A 148 0.27 -11.60 17.22
C ILE A 148 -0.48 -12.70 17.97
N THR A 149 0.27 -13.64 18.52
CA THR A 149 -0.19 -14.62 19.51
C THR A 149 0.77 -14.64 20.68
N ALA A 150 0.35 -15.12 21.85
CA ALA A 150 1.24 -15.22 23.02
C ALA A 150 2.52 -16.04 22.72
N ASN A 151 2.41 -17.11 21.93
CA ASN A 151 3.56 -17.91 21.52
C ASN A 151 4.52 -17.11 20.63
N LEU A 152 3.99 -16.34 19.67
CA LEU A 152 4.81 -15.50 18.80
C LEU A 152 5.58 -14.46 19.62
N VAL A 153 4.92 -13.80 20.57
CA VAL A 153 5.52 -12.80 21.46
C VAL A 153 6.58 -13.43 22.36
N SER A 154 6.25 -14.55 23.00
CA SER A 154 7.17 -15.30 23.87
C SER A 154 8.46 -15.67 23.14
N ASN A 155 8.35 -16.22 21.93
CA ASN A 155 9.50 -16.63 21.12
C ASN A 155 10.33 -15.44 20.61
N ASN A 156 9.70 -14.36 20.13
CA ASN A 156 10.42 -13.22 19.57
C ASN A 156 11.09 -12.34 20.64
N LEU A 157 10.47 -12.21 21.82
CA LEU A 157 11.01 -11.38 22.91
C LEU A 157 11.83 -12.18 23.93
N GLY A 158 11.89 -13.51 23.82
CA GLY A 158 12.59 -14.36 24.78
C GLY A 158 11.99 -14.32 26.19
N VAL A 159 10.68 -14.09 26.30
CA VAL A 159 9.95 -14.01 27.58
C VAL A 159 9.12 -15.26 27.82
N SER A 160 8.78 -15.54 29.09
CA SER A 160 7.92 -16.68 29.41
C SER A 160 6.50 -16.51 28.83
N PRO A 161 5.77 -17.61 28.55
CA PRO A 161 4.39 -17.51 28.07
C PRO A 161 3.45 -16.71 28.99
N PRO A 162 3.56 -16.79 30.34
CA PRO A 162 2.80 -15.90 31.23
C PRO A 162 3.14 -14.42 31.03
N THR A 163 4.43 -14.06 30.91
CA THR A 163 4.84 -12.68 30.65
C THR A 163 4.31 -12.17 29.32
N ALA A 164 4.33 -13.01 28.27
CA ALA A 164 3.76 -12.67 26.97
C ALA A 164 2.24 -12.41 27.03
N ASN A 165 1.48 -13.24 27.77
CA ASN A 165 0.05 -13.00 27.96
C ASN A 165 -0.21 -11.71 28.73
N ASN A 166 0.54 -11.46 29.82
CA ASN A 166 0.39 -10.22 30.60
C ASN A 166 0.71 -8.97 29.78
N LEU A 167 1.70 -9.02 28.89
CA LEU A 167 2.00 -7.94 27.94
C LEU A 167 0.83 -7.70 26.98
N ILE A 168 0.29 -8.78 26.40
CA ILE A 168 -0.85 -8.68 25.49
C ILE A 168 -2.06 -8.09 26.21
N ASP A 169 -2.43 -8.65 27.36
CA ASP A 169 -3.62 -8.22 28.12
C ASP A 169 -3.48 -6.74 28.53
N ALA A 170 -2.30 -6.28 28.97
CA ALA A 170 -2.08 -4.87 29.28
C ALA A 170 -2.25 -3.93 28.07
N TYR A 171 -1.83 -4.36 26.87
CA TYR A 171 -2.02 -3.58 25.64
C TYR A 171 -3.45 -3.71 25.07
N VAL A 172 -4.20 -4.75 25.44
CA VAL A 172 -5.65 -4.83 25.20
C VAL A 172 -6.37 -3.81 26.10
N ASP A 173 -6.04 -3.78 27.39
CA ASP A 173 -6.64 -2.84 28.35
C ASP A 173 -6.33 -1.38 28.00
N ALA A 174 -5.14 -1.12 27.46
CA ALA A 174 -4.73 0.20 26.94
C ALA A 174 -5.35 0.54 25.57
N GLY A 175 -6.12 -0.36 24.95
CA GLY A 175 -6.82 -0.12 23.68
C GLY A 175 -5.97 -0.25 22.41
N TYR A 176 -4.73 -0.73 22.51
CA TYR A 176 -3.86 -0.96 21.35
C TYR A 176 -4.14 -2.28 20.64
N LEU A 177 -4.55 -3.31 21.39
CA LEU A 177 -4.80 -4.64 20.86
C LEU A 177 -6.28 -5.02 20.98
N VAL A 178 -6.77 -5.73 19.97
CA VAL A 178 -8.11 -6.36 20.01
C VAL A 178 -8.00 -7.81 19.61
N GLN A 179 -8.80 -8.68 20.24
CA GLN A 179 -8.81 -10.09 19.87
C GLN A 179 -9.49 -10.24 18.50
N ALA A 180 -8.77 -10.80 17.52
CA ALA A 180 -9.19 -10.91 16.13
C ALA A 180 -9.95 -12.22 15.83
N ASN A 181 -9.93 -13.19 16.75
CA ASN A 181 -10.63 -14.47 16.59
C ASN A 181 -11.52 -14.79 17.81
N SER A 182 -12.54 -15.63 17.64
CA SER A 182 -13.46 -16.04 18.72
C SER A 182 -12.95 -17.19 19.60
N GLY A 183 -11.75 -17.72 19.29
CA GLY A 183 -11.18 -18.88 19.99
C GLY A 183 -10.74 -18.57 21.42
N ARG A 184 -11.02 -19.48 22.36
CA ARG A 184 -10.47 -19.41 23.74
C ARG A 184 -9.01 -19.87 23.83
N ARG A 185 -8.56 -20.69 22.88
CA ARG A 185 -7.17 -21.16 22.73
C ARG A 185 -6.62 -20.60 21.42
N ASN A 186 -5.29 -20.44 21.33
CA ASN A 186 -4.63 -19.83 20.16
C ASN A 186 -5.24 -18.47 19.80
N ARG A 187 -5.44 -17.62 20.82
CA ARG A 187 -5.95 -16.26 20.65
C ARG A 187 -5.01 -15.47 19.73
N VAL A 188 -5.58 -14.81 18.74
CA VAL A 188 -4.88 -13.90 17.82
C VAL A 188 -5.32 -12.49 18.17
N PHE A 189 -4.35 -11.58 18.28
CA PHE A 189 -4.60 -10.18 18.59
C PHE A 189 -4.10 -9.30 17.45
N ALA A 190 -4.89 -8.30 17.11
CA ALA A 190 -4.62 -7.33 16.06
C ALA A 190 -4.22 -5.98 16.67
N PHE A 191 -3.18 -5.36 16.11
CA PHE A 191 -2.72 -4.03 16.49
C PHE A 191 -3.63 -2.97 15.85
N LYS A 192 -4.73 -2.68 16.55
CA LYS A 192 -5.89 -1.97 16.00
C LYS A 192 -5.55 -0.56 15.49
N PRO A 193 -4.89 0.33 16.26
CA PRO A 193 -4.60 1.69 15.77
C PRO A 193 -3.69 1.71 14.54
N TYR A 194 -2.78 0.75 14.41
CA TYR A 194 -1.93 0.64 13.24
C TYR A 194 -2.70 0.15 12.01
N LEU A 195 -3.56 -0.86 12.19
CA LEU A 195 -4.40 -1.36 11.11
C LEU A 195 -5.43 -0.31 10.66
N ASP A 196 -5.94 0.51 11.58
CA ASP A 196 -6.87 1.60 11.25
C ASP A 196 -6.20 2.62 10.35
N ILE A 197 -4.97 3.07 10.66
CA ILE A 197 -4.20 3.95 9.76
C ILE A 197 -4.00 3.32 8.38
N LEU A 198 -3.73 2.01 8.30
CA LEU A 198 -3.56 1.32 7.02
C LEU A 198 -4.88 1.19 6.23
N HIS A 199 -6.01 1.02 6.93
CA HIS A 199 -7.33 0.97 6.31
C HIS A 199 -7.79 2.35 5.87
N GLU A 200 -7.67 3.37 6.71
CA GLU A 200 -7.96 4.78 6.37
C GLU A 200 -7.11 5.24 5.19
N CYS A 201 -5.83 4.88 5.13
CA CYS A 201 -4.99 5.11 3.95
C CYS A 201 -5.59 4.50 2.67
N ALA A 202 -6.21 3.32 2.76
CA ALA A 202 -6.90 2.69 1.65
C ALA A 202 -8.28 3.32 1.36
N ASP A 203 -8.99 3.77 2.39
CA ASP A 203 -10.32 4.36 2.28
C ASP A 203 -10.25 5.83 1.80
N ASP A 204 -9.30 6.64 2.26
CA ASP A 204 -8.95 7.96 1.72
C ASP A 204 -8.69 7.89 0.21
N LEU A 205 -8.02 6.81 -0.22
CA LEU A 205 -7.80 6.54 -1.63
C LEU A 205 -9.06 6.16 -2.39
N THR A 206 -10.18 5.88 -1.70
CA THR A 206 -11.51 5.71 -2.30
C THR A 206 -12.37 6.98 -2.18
N GLU A 207 -12.27 7.74 -1.08
CA GLU A 207 -13.09 8.94 -0.82
C GLU A 207 -12.63 10.18 -1.61
N VAL A 208 -11.32 10.45 -1.70
CA VAL A 208 -10.74 11.52 -2.55
C VAL A 208 -11.18 11.40 -4.01
N LEU A 209 -11.62 10.21 -4.41
CA LEU A 209 -12.09 9.90 -5.76
C LEU A 209 -13.58 10.12 -5.94
N GLY A 210 -14.39 9.99 -4.89
CA GLY A 210 -15.82 10.32 -4.92
C GLY A 210 -16.06 11.84 -5.03
N GLU A 211 -15.17 12.66 -4.47
CA GLU A 211 -15.30 14.13 -4.55
C GLU A 211 -14.90 14.72 -5.92
N GLN A 212 -14.04 14.05 -6.69
CA GLN A 212 -13.62 14.57 -8.01
C GLN A 212 -14.69 14.42 -9.11
N ASP A 213 -15.65 13.49 -8.95
CA ASP A 213 -16.79 13.35 -9.86
C ASP A 213 -17.80 14.51 -9.75
N HIS A 214 -17.87 15.16 -8.58
CA HIS A 214 -18.75 16.31 -8.34
C HIS A 214 -18.20 17.64 -8.85
N LEU A 215 -16.88 17.73 -9.06
CA LEU A 215 -16.24 18.93 -9.62
C LEU A 215 -16.13 18.88 -11.15
N ALA A 216 -16.17 17.70 -11.77
CA ALA A 216 -16.14 17.54 -13.23
C ALA A 216 -17.52 17.67 -13.92
N THR A 217 -18.61 17.69 -13.15
CA THR A 217 -19.99 17.82 -13.66
C THR A 217 -20.53 19.26 -13.64
N ASN A 218 -19.74 20.23 -13.17
CA ASN A 218 -20.09 21.66 -13.11
C ASN A 218 -19.08 22.57 -13.83
N SER A 219 -18.62 22.19 -15.04
CA SER A 219 -17.82 23.06 -15.91
C SER A 219 -18.14 22.84 -17.38
#